data_AF-A0A060HL05-F1
#
_entry.id   AF-A0A060HL05-F1
#
_cell.length_a   1.000
_cell.length_b   1.000
_cell.length_c   1.000
_cell.angle_alpha   90.00
_cell.angle_beta   90.00
_cell.angle_gamma   90.00
#
_symmetry.space_group_name_H-M   'P 1'
#
loop_
_entity.id
_entity.type
_entity.pdbx_description
1 polymer ?
#
loop_
_entity_poly.entity_id
_entity_poly.type
_entity_poly.pdbx_seq_one_letter_code
_entity_poly.pdbx_strand_id
1 'polypeptide(L)' 'MEKLIRLLEIIFTIFKYLPLIIGVLAGISLILATLNFIEKSYGWAIVNLILGLAGVLFVMRANRRHPEHFNGPSDLTH' A
#
# COMPACT_ATOMS: atom_id res chain seq x y z
N MET A 1 -26.22 -18.02 6.24
CA MET A 1 -25.31 -16.95 6.68
C MET A 1 -23.83 -17.28 6.45
N GLU A 2 -23.38 -18.53 6.56
CA GLU A 2 -21.97 -18.92 6.31
C GLU A 2 -21.41 -18.57 4.93
N LYS A 3 -22.23 -18.64 3.86
CA LYS A 3 -21.79 -18.25 2.51
C LYS A 3 -21.41 -16.77 2.43
N LEU A 4 -22.10 -15.90 3.18
CA LEU A 4 -21.84 -14.46 3.22
C LEU A 4 -20.54 -14.14 3.98
N ILE A 5 -20.28 -14.87 5.07
CA ILE A 5 -19.06 -14.75 5.88
C ILE A 5 -17.84 -15.19 5.08
N ARG A 6 -17.91 -16.34 4.38
CA ARG A 6 -16.82 -16.79 3.49
C ARG A 6 -16.51 -15.79 2.37
N LEU A 7 -17.54 -15.14 1.82
CA LEU A 7 -17.37 -14.15 0.76
C LEU A 7 -16.65 -12.90 1.29
N LEU A 8 -17.01 -12.46 2.50
CA LEU A 8 -16.31 -11.39 3.22
C LEU A 8 -14.84 -11.72 3.51
N GLU A 9 -14.55 -12.97 3.87
CA GLU A 9 -13.21 -13.46 4.16
C GLU A 9 -12.32 -13.48 2.90
N ILE A 10 -12.88 -13.89 1.76
CA ILE A 10 -12.20 -13.82 0.45
C ILE A 10 -11.89 -12.36 0.09
N ILE A 11 -12.87 -11.47 0.24
CA ILE A 11 -12.70 -10.04 0.00
C ILE A 11 -11.57 -9.49 0.88
N PHE A 12 -11.59 -9.79 2.18
CA PHE A 12 -10.55 -9.34 3.11
C PHE A 12 -9.15 -9.85 2.73
N THR A 13 -9.08 -11.10 2.28
CA THR A 13 -7.83 -11.72 1.81
C THR A 13 -7.29 -11.02 0.56
N ILE A 14 -8.17 -10.62 -0.37
CA ILE A 14 -7.78 -9.83 -1.56
C ILE A 14 -7.29 -8.44 -1.13
N PHE A 15 -7.99 -7.78 -0.21
CA PHE A 15 -7.60 -6.48 0.33
C PHE A 15 -6.24 -6.50 1.03
N LYS A 16 -5.76 -7.65 1.52
CA LYS A 16 -4.41 -7.78 2.10
C LYS A 16 -3.30 -7.53 1.07
N TYR A 17 -3.50 -7.91 -0.19
CA TYR A 17 -2.51 -7.71 -1.26
C TYR A 17 -2.66 -6.36 -1.97
N LEU A 18 -3.79 -5.68 -1.81
CA LEU A 18 -4.07 -4.40 -2.44
C LEU A 18 -3.03 -3.31 -2.11
N PRO A 19 -2.57 -3.12 -0.85
CA PRO A 19 -1.52 -2.17 -0.52
C PRO A 19 -0.20 -2.46 -1.24
N LEU A 20 0.15 -3.73 -1.41
CA LEU A 20 1.37 -4.13 -2.12
C LEU A 20 1.29 -3.69 -3.58
N ILE A 21 0.18 -3.98 -4.26
CA ILE A 21 -0.04 -3.61 -5.66
C ILE A 21 0.01 -2.08 -5.83
N ILE A 22 -0.69 -1.34 -4.95
CA ILE A 22 -0.69 0.12 -4.97
C ILE A 22 0.71 0.68 -4.72
N GLY A 23 1.49 0.07 -3.82
CA GLY A 23 2.88 0.46 -3.56
C GLY A 23 3.78 0.31 -4.77
N VAL A 24 3.66 -0.80 -5.50
CA VAL A 24 4.41 -1.02 -6.75
C VAL A 24 4.02 0.03 -7.80
N LEU A 25 2.72 0.28 -7.99
CA LEU A 25 2.23 1.31 -8.92
C LEU A 25 2.72 2.72 -8.54
N ALA A 26 2.72 3.03 -7.25
CA ALA A 26 3.23 4.31 -6.74
C ALA A 26 4.72 4.49 -7.07
N GLY A 27 5.53 3.44 -6.87
CA GLY A 27 6.94 3.44 -7.25
C GLY A 27 7.16 3.68 -8.74
N ILE A 28 6.41 2.98 -9.60
CA ILE A 28 6.47 3.18 -11.06
C ILE A 28 6.08 4.62 -11.42
N SER A 29 5.04 5.17 -10.79
CA SER A 29 4.61 6.54 -11.06
C SER A 29 5.67 7.57 -10.65
N LEU A 30 6.38 7.38 -9.54
CA LEU A 30 7.51 8.26 -9.16
C LEU A 30 8.67 8.20 -10.17
N ILE A 31 8.97 7.01 -10.71
CA ILE A 31 9.98 6.86 -11.77
C ILE A 31 9.52 7.61 -13.03
N LEU A 32 8.26 7.44 -13.44
CA LEU A 32 7.68 8.17 -14.57
C LEU A 32 7.67 9.68 -14.33
N ALA A 33 7.43 10.14 -13.10
CA ALA A 33 7.51 11.56 -12.77
C ALA A 33 8.92 12.10 -13.02
N THR A 34 9.94 11.34 -12.62
CA THR A 34 11.35 11.69 -12.83
C THR A 34 11.70 11.74 -14.32
N LEU A 35 11.27 10.73 -15.09
CA LEU A 35 11.49 10.69 -16.55
C LEU A 35 10.79 11.84 -17.27
N ASN A 36 9.52 12.09 -16.96
CA ASN A 36 8.77 13.21 -17.53
C ASN A 36 9.39 14.56 -17.19
N PHE A 37 10.00 14.69 -16.01
CA PHE A 37 10.71 15.91 -15.62
C PHE A 37 11.97 16.12 -16.48
N ILE A 38 12.73 15.06 -16.75
CA ILE A 38 13.90 15.08 -17.64
C ILE A 38 13.49 15.45 -19.07
N GLU A 39 12.37 14.90 -19.55
CA GLU A 39 11.80 15.19 -20.87
C GLU A 39 11.11 16.57 -20.96
N LYS A 40 11.14 17.39 -19.90
CA LYS A 40 10.49 18.70 -19.81
C LYS A 40 8.95 18.65 -19.97
N SER A 41 8.37 17.47 -19.80
CA SER A 41 6.93 17.23 -19.78
C SER A 41 6.37 17.51 -18.39
N TYR A 42 6.42 18.78 -17.97
CA TYR A 42 6.13 19.18 -16.58
C TYR A 42 4.71 18.82 -16.13
N GLY A 43 3.71 18.88 -17.03
CA GLY A 43 2.34 18.50 -16.71
C GLY A 43 2.23 17.04 -16.27
N TRP A 44 2.78 16.13 -17.08
CA TRP A 44 2.80 14.70 -16.76
C TRP A 44 3.72 14.35 -15.59
N ALA A 45 4.81 15.10 -15.42
CA ALA A 45 5.68 14.97 -14.25
C ALA A 45 4.91 15.26 -12.96
N ILE A 46 4.13 16.34 -12.90
CA ILE A 46 3.33 16.71 -11.72
C ILE A 46 2.25 15.66 -11.44
N VAL A 47 1.52 15.21 -12.46
CA VAL A 47 0.47 14.19 -12.29
C VAL A 47 1.05 12.91 -11.71
N ASN A 48 2.15 12.41 -12.28
CA ASN A 48 2.80 11.20 -11.81
C ASN A 48 3.42 11.38 -10.41
N LEU A 49 3.94 12.57 -10.10
CA LEU A 49 4.46 12.87 -8.76
C LEU A 49 3.34 12.81 -7.71
N ILE A 50 2.20 13.43 -7.99
CA ILE A 50 1.04 13.43 -7.09
C ILE A 50 0.50 12.00 -6.92
N LEU A 51 0.37 11.26 -8.01
CA LEU A 51 -0.10 9.88 -8.00
C LEU A 51 0.84 8.97 -7.18
N GLY A 52 2.14 9.11 -7.39
CA GLY A 52 3.17 8.40 -6.64
C GLY A 52 3.14 8.73 -5.15
N LEU A 53 3.08 10.01 -4.77
CA LEU A 53 2.98 10.43 -3.38
C LEU A 53 1.70 9.94 -2.71
N ALA A 54 0.56 10.04 -3.38
CA ALA A 54 -0.71 9.54 -2.87
C ALA A 54 -0.69 8.03 -2.63
N GLY A 55 -0.09 7.27 -3.56
CA GLY A 55 0.09 5.83 -3.41
C GLY A 55 1.01 5.46 -2.23
N VAL A 56 2.12 6.17 -2.05
CA VAL A 56 3.01 5.95 -0.88
C VAL A 56 2.30 6.25 0.43
N LEU A 57 1.55 7.35 0.51
CA LEU A 57 0.77 7.70 1.70
C LEU A 57 -0.32 6.66 2.00
N PHE A 58 -0.98 6.15 0.96
CA PHE A 58 -1.96 5.07 1.09
C PHE A 58 -1.31 3.82 1.69
N VAL A 59 -0.17 3.39 1.15
CA VAL A 59 0.55 2.21 1.65
C VAL A 59 1.05 2.41 3.07
N MET A 60 1.63 3.57 3.41
CA MET A 60 2.01 3.88 4.81
C MET A 60 0.82 3.77 5.76
N ARG A 61 -0.34 4.31 5.36
CA ARG A 61 -1.56 4.27 6.19
C ARG A 61 -2.15 2.87 6.28
N ALA A 62 -2.10 2.09 5.20
CA ALA A 62 -2.56 0.71 5.17
C ALA A 62 -1.65 -0.20 6.02
N ASN A 63 -0.34 -0.02 5.94
CA ASN A 63 0.64 -0.80 6.69
C ASN A 63 0.57 -0.48 8.20
N ARG A 64 0.34 0.78 8.59
CA ARG A 64 0.13 1.17 10.00
C ARG A 64 -1.13 0.59 10.64
N ARG A 65 -2.14 0.19 9.86
CA ARG A 65 -3.37 -0.45 10.37
C ARG A 65 -3.18 -1.92 10.72
N HIS A 66 -2.04 -2.51 10.37
CA HIS A 66 -1.57 -3.77 10.95
C HIS A 66 -0.61 -3.44 12.09
N PRO A 67 -1.08 -3.18 13.32
CA PRO A 67 -0.16 -3.21 14.46
C PRO A 67 0.42 -4.62 14.49
N GLU A 68 1.75 -4.69 14.39
CA GLU A 68 2.52 -5.91 14.59
C GLU A 68 2.10 -6.51 15.94
N HIS A 69 1.27 -7.56 15.90
CA HIS A 69 0.84 -8.34 17.07
C HIS A 69 1.93 -9.33 17.51
N PHE A 70 3.19 -8.93 17.44
CA PHE A 70 4.35 -9.74 17.82
C PHE A 70 5.19 -8.85 18.77
N ASN A 71 5.50 -9.19 20.04
CA ASN A 71 5.84 -10.51 20.56
C ASN A 71 5.74 -10.63 22.10
N GLY A 72 4.97 -11.63 22.56
CA GLY A 72 5.31 -12.51 23.68
C GLY A 72 4.91 -12.10 25.11
N PRO A 73 3.88 -12.73 25.72
CA PRO A 73 3.98 -13.09 27.12
C PRO A 73 4.96 -14.28 27.19
N SER A 74 6.27 -14.01 27.14
CA SER A 74 7.20 -15.00 27.65
C SER A 74 7.07 -14.94 29.16
N ASP A 75 6.32 -15.90 29.69
CA ASP A 75 6.43 -16.42 31.05
C ASP A 75 7.83 -16.12 31.61
N LEU A 76 7.93 -15.05 32.40
CA LEU A 76 8.97 -14.92 33.42
C LEU A 76 8.61 -15.91 34.53
N THR A 77 8.89 -17.17 34.21
CA THR A 77 9.59 -18.13 35.05
C THR A 77 9.93 -17.66 36.47
N HIS A 78 9.47 -18.51 37.40
CA HIS A 78 9.90 -18.74 38.79
C HIS A 78 9.42 -17.79 39.90
#